data_AF-A0A832YH95-F1
#
_entry.id   AF-A0A832YH95-F1
#
_cell.length_a   1.000
_cell.length_b   1.000
_cell.length_c   1.000
_cell.angle_alpha   90.00
_cell.angle_beta   90.00
_cell.angle_gamma   90.00
#
_symmetry.space_group_name_H-M   'P 1'
#
loop_
_entity.id
_entity.type
_entity.pdbx_description
1 polymer ?
#
loop_
_entity_poly.entity_id
_entity_poly.type
_entity_poly.pdbx_seq_one_letter_code
_entity_poly.pdbx_strand_id
1 'polypeptide(L)'
;MSLQKHETKHIQDVIKRKLTKTELQIIAAEWSEHCSYKSSKKHLKMLPTTGLNVISEKGYDSGVLDVGGGYVVTVHIESHNHPSAVEPFGGAATGVGGVIRDILSTGTRPIAILDGLRFGDIENDTHARWLFKNAVSGIADYGNCLGIPTIGGEVEFDDSYKGYALVDVAAIGFGKKNRLIKNHASKGDLVVLIGGSTGRDGIGGSQFASDSLEGEDRSAIQIPDPFIEKLIIETILEARNENCINAMKDLGGGGLSCAVSEIAESLGIGIELDVNNVHTRESGLLPDEIMISESQERMLIITNKQKLPKLRQICNKFRVTCSTIGHVKNDKMMHVKKAKRTLALLPAEFVARAPLLDRKKTKPKYLFQIKKENRVKKTLDYSKIILKLLSCPNIASKHWVFQQYDHEVGIRTVVKPGFDASVLRLDNGKFLSAKIDGNPKHCYLDPRQGAIGCFEEACRNVVCTGANPIGMVDHLQFGNPEDPEIFWTFMESLEGLT
;
A
#
# COMPACT_ATOMS: atom_id res chain seq x y z
N MET A 1 -18.03 11.30 -9.40
CA MET A 1 -17.57 10.05 -10.04
C MET A 1 -17.72 10.13 -11.54
N SER A 2 -16.60 10.24 -12.25
CA SER A 2 -16.60 10.49 -13.69
C SER A 2 -15.60 9.54 -14.36
N LEU A 3 -16.10 8.41 -14.86
CA LEU A 3 -15.37 7.64 -15.87
C LEU A 3 -15.01 8.58 -17.03
N GLN A 4 -13.75 8.53 -17.47
CA GLN A 4 -13.31 9.35 -18.59
C GLN A 4 -14.03 8.95 -19.88
N LYS A 5 -14.05 9.85 -20.87
CA LYS A 5 -14.75 9.63 -22.16
C LYS A 5 -14.29 8.35 -22.85
N HIS A 6 -13.00 8.05 -22.80
CA HIS A 6 -12.42 6.86 -23.43
C HIS A 6 -12.83 5.57 -22.69
N GLU A 7 -12.91 5.59 -21.36
CA GLU A 7 -13.39 4.48 -20.52
C GLU A 7 -14.87 4.21 -20.79
N THR A 8 -15.68 5.27 -20.85
CA THR A 8 -17.10 5.16 -21.19
C THR A 8 -17.30 4.54 -22.58
N LYS A 9 -16.49 4.94 -23.56
CA LYS A 9 -16.51 4.33 -24.89
C LYS A 9 -16.11 2.86 -24.85
N HIS A 10 -15.03 2.51 -24.14
CA HIS A 10 -14.61 1.13 -23.98
C HIS A 10 -15.68 0.25 -23.34
N ILE A 11 -16.36 0.75 -22.31
CA ILE A 11 -17.50 0.07 -21.68
C ILE A 11 -18.62 -0.18 -22.69
N GLN A 12 -18.98 0.81 -23.52
CA GLN A 12 -20.02 0.63 -24.56
C GLN A 12 -19.58 -0.35 -25.68
N ASP A 13 -18.28 -0.37 -25.97
CA ASP A 13 -17.70 -1.26 -26.98
C ASP A 13 -17.67 -2.71 -26.51
N VAL A 14 -17.42 -2.97 -25.23
CA VAL A 14 -17.35 -4.33 -24.65
C VAL A 14 -18.71 -4.78 -24.11
N ILE A 15 -19.34 -3.96 -23.29
CA ILE A 15 -20.62 -4.24 -22.64
C ILE A 15 -21.76 -3.67 -23.49
N LYS A 16 -22.35 -4.52 -24.35
CA LYS A 16 -23.45 -4.17 -25.26
C LYS A 16 -24.83 -4.00 -24.57
N ARG A 17 -24.84 -3.49 -23.34
CA ARG A 17 -26.05 -3.20 -22.56
C ARG A 17 -25.83 -2.03 -21.63
N LYS A 18 -26.91 -1.45 -21.12
CA LYS A 18 -26.83 -0.44 -20.06
C LYS A 18 -26.34 -1.09 -18.75
N LEU A 19 -25.38 -0.44 -18.10
CA LEU A 19 -24.90 -0.82 -16.78
C LEU A 19 -25.84 -0.34 -15.67
N THR A 20 -25.91 -1.10 -14.58
CA THR A 20 -26.60 -0.68 -13.35
C THR A 20 -25.77 0.37 -12.60
N LYS A 21 -26.39 1.01 -11.60
CA LYS A 21 -25.67 1.93 -10.70
C LYS A 21 -24.49 1.20 -10.02
N THR A 22 -24.74 0.02 -9.46
CA THR A 22 -23.70 -0.78 -8.77
C THR A 22 -22.54 -1.15 -9.71
N GLU A 23 -22.82 -1.52 -10.96
CA GLU A 23 -21.77 -1.81 -11.95
C GLU A 23 -20.91 -0.60 -12.26
N LEU A 24 -21.51 0.57 -12.43
CA LEU A 24 -20.77 1.82 -12.67
C LEU A 24 -19.87 2.19 -11.48
N GLN A 25 -20.34 1.96 -10.26
CA GLN A 25 -19.59 2.24 -9.03
C GLN A 25 -18.40 1.30 -8.85
N ILE A 26 -18.62 0.00 -9.09
CA ILE A 26 -17.56 -1.03 -9.09
C ILE A 26 -16.48 -0.65 -10.11
N ILE A 27 -16.86 -0.36 -11.35
CA ILE A 27 -15.89 -0.02 -12.41
C ILE A 27 -15.18 1.30 -12.09
N ALA A 28 -15.88 2.31 -11.57
CA ALA A 28 -15.27 3.58 -11.24
C ALA A 28 -14.26 3.48 -10.09
N ALA A 29 -14.45 2.57 -9.14
CA ALA A 29 -13.48 2.30 -8.06
C ALA A 29 -12.24 1.61 -8.62
N GLU A 30 -12.45 0.49 -9.29
CA GLU A 30 -11.39 -0.32 -9.87
C GLU A 30 -10.53 0.43 -10.90
N TRP A 31 -11.17 1.23 -11.77
CA TRP A 31 -10.48 1.92 -12.87
C TRP A 31 -9.95 3.30 -12.47
N SER A 32 -9.95 3.65 -11.17
CA SER A 32 -9.18 4.78 -10.65
C SER A 32 -7.69 4.59 -10.98
N GLU A 33 -6.92 5.68 -11.05
CA GLU A 33 -5.46 5.56 -11.28
C GLU A 33 -4.82 4.80 -10.12
N HIS A 34 -5.29 5.05 -8.89
CA HIS A 34 -4.86 4.41 -7.66
C HIS A 34 -4.98 2.87 -7.69
N CYS A 35 -6.13 2.32 -8.11
CA CYS A 35 -6.33 0.86 -8.13
C CYS A 35 -5.79 0.21 -9.41
N SER A 36 -5.98 0.84 -10.58
CA SER A 36 -5.67 0.19 -11.86
C SER A 36 -4.24 0.35 -12.35
N TYR A 37 -3.53 1.39 -11.86
CA TYR A 37 -2.22 1.79 -12.36
C TYR A 37 -2.24 2.02 -13.88
N LYS A 38 -3.36 2.45 -14.44
CA LYS A 38 -3.59 2.47 -15.91
C LYS A 38 -2.58 3.29 -16.70
N SER A 39 -1.94 4.29 -16.09
CA SER A 39 -0.88 5.08 -16.73
C SER A 39 0.51 4.46 -16.57
N SER A 40 0.78 3.74 -15.47
CA SER A 40 2.11 3.22 -15.11
C SER A 40 2.31 1.74 -15.41
N LYS A 41 1.29 0.89 -15.21
CA LYS A 41 1.35 -0.59 -15.25
C LYS A 41 2.00 -1.17 -16.51
N LYS A 42 1.81 -0.52 -17.67
CA LYS A 42 2.45 -0.99 -18.91
C LYS A 42 3.96 -0.81 -18.92
N HIS A 43 4.46 0.21 -18.22
CA HIS A 43 5.87 0.58 -18.15
C HIS A 43 6.60 -0.16 -17.04
N LEU A 44 5.94 -0.43 -15.91
CA LEU A 44 6.54 -1.15 -14.77
C LEU A 44 7.13 -2.53 -15.15
N LYS A 45 6.69 -3.13 -16.25
CA LYS A 45 7.28 -4.35 -16.83
C LYS A 45 8.75 -4.21 -17.22
N MET A 46 9.26 -2.99 -17.33
CA MET A 46 10.68 -2.72 -17.59
C MET A 46 11.56 -3.09 -16.40
N LEU A 47 11.02 -3.03 -15.17
CA LEU A 47 11.79 -3.30 -13.96
C LEU A 47 12.20 -4.78 -13.86
N PRO A 48 13.42 -5.06 -13.38
CA PRO A 48 13.86 -6.43 -13.14
C PRO A 48 13.07 -7.04 -11.96
N THR A 49 12.27 -8.07 -12.24
CA THR A 49 11.37 -8.72 -11.26
C THR A 49 11.80 -10.13 -10.86
N THR A 50 12.95 -10.60 -11.36
CA THR A 50 13.48 -11.95 -11.11
C THR A 50 14.82 -11.89 -10.40
N GLY A 51 15.06 -12.80 -9.46
CA GLY A 51 16.32 -12.92 -8.77
C GLY A 51 16.43 -14.24 -8.02
N LEU A 52 17.64 -14.59 -7.58
CA LEU A 52 17.91 -15.88 -6.91
C LEU A 52 17.04 -16.13 -5.66
N ASN A 53 16.74 -15.05 -4.94
CA ASN A 53 15.95 -15.09 -3.71
C ASN A 53 14.46 -14.83 -3.96
N VAL A 54 14.06 -14.37 -5.14
CA VAL A 54 12.68 -13.97 -5.41
C VAL A 54 11.77 -15.19 -5.56
N ILE A 55 10.68 -15.21 -4.81
CA ILE A 55 9.61 -16.20 -4.95
C ILE A 55 8.41 -15.52 -5.62
N SER A 56 8.10 -15.94 -6.85
CA SER A 56 6.94 -15.46 -7.59
C SER A 56 5.79 -16.47 -7.51
N GLU A 57 4.67 -16.05 -6.94
CA GLU A 57 3.41 -16.81 -6.91
C GLU A 57 2.27 -15.87 -7.35
N LYS A 58 1.20 -16.41 -7.92
CA LYS A 58 0.08 -15.59 -8.41
C LYS A 58 -0.75 -15.04 -7.24
N GLY A 59 -1.12 -13.76 -7.35
CA GLY A 59 -2.02 -13.10 -6.40
C GLY A 59 -1.37 -12.83 -5.04
N TYR A 60 -0.05 -12.67 -4.99
CA TYR A 60 0.63 -12.09 -3.83
C TYR A 60 0.66 -10.59 -3.95
N ASP A 61 0.31 -9.91 -2.86
CA ASP A 61 0.29 -8.45 -2.77
C ASP A 61 1.65 -7.91 -2.29
N SER A 62 2.45 -8.76 -1.63
CA SER A 62 3.80 -8.42 -1.16
C SER A 62 4.89 -9.20 -1.91
N GLY A 63 6.06 -8.57 -2.05
CA GLY A 63 7.26 -9.22 -2.58
C GLY A 63 7.76 -10.28 -1.60
N VAL A 64 8.17 -11.45 -2.08
CA VAL A 64 8.59 -12.57 -1.23
C VAL A 64 10.03 -12.98 -1.55
N LEU A 65 10.88 -12.99 -0.53
CA LEU A 65 12.29 -13.31 -0.63
C LEU A 65 12.64 -14.54 0.23
N ASP A 66 13.25 -15.56 -0.36
CA ASP A 66 13.86 -16.68 0.35
C ASP A 66 15.11 -16.21 1.08
N VAL A 67 15.12 -16.34 2.40
CA VAL A 67 16.27 -15.96 3.25
C VAL A 67 17.03 -17.18 3.79
N GLY A 68 16.75 -18.37 3.27
CA GLY A 68 17.39 -19.63 3.63
C GLY A 68 16.89 -20.25 4.94
N GLY A 69 17.28 -21.50 5.17
CA GLY A 69 16.84 -22.27 6.35
C GLY A 69 15.34 -22.62 6.35
N GLY A 70 14.68 -22.52 5.19
CA GLY A 70 13.23 -22.75 5.06
C GLY A 70 12.37 -21.54 5.44
N TYR A 71 12.96 -20.34 5.54
CA TYR A 71 12.28 -19.09 5.90
C TYR A 71 12.23 -18.11 4.74
N VAL A 72 11.24 -17.23 4.81
CA VAL A 72 11.03 -16.14 3.86
C VAL A 72 10.83 -14.82 4.59
N VAL A 73 11.22 -13.75 3.92
CA VAL A 73 10.84 -12.38 4.25
C VAL A 73 9.83 -11.92 3.20
N THR A 74 8.82 -11.18 3.63
CA THR A 74 7.92 -10.48 2.71
C THR A 74 8.01 -8.98 2.94
N VAL A 75 7.87 -8.20 1.87
CA VAL A 75 8.00 -6.75 1.94
C VAL A 75 6.92 -6.13 1.07
N HIS A 76 6.29 -5.09 1.59
CA HIS A 76 5.38 -4.23 0.83
C HIS A 76 5.57 -2.79 1.28
N ILE A 77 5.24 -1.85 0.40
CA ILE A 77 5.29 -0.41 0.65
C ILE A 77 4.10 0.25 -0.06
N GLU A 78 3.38 1.08 0.69
CA GLU A 78 2.23 1.83 0.21
C GLU A 78 2.35 3.31 0.56
N SER A 79 1.49 4.14 -0.04
CA SER A 79 1.36 5.55 0.30
C SER A 79 -0.05 5.91 0.72
N HIS A 80 -0.16 6.82 1.67
CA HIS A 80 -1.42 7.37 2.16
C HIS A 80 -1.47 8.90 2.06
N ASN A 81 -0.89 9.44 0.99
CA ASN A 81 -0.66 10.88 0.79
C ASN A 81 -1.93 11.74 0.92
N HIS A 82 -2.96 11.45 0.10
CA HIS A 82 -4.17 12.26 0.03
C HIS A 82 -4.97 12.23 1.35
N PRO A 83 -5.24 11.06 1.97
CA PRO A 83 -5.82 11.01 3.31
C PRO A 83 -4.98 11.77 4.33
N SER A 84 -3.66 11.60 4.33
CA SER A 84 -2.77 12.27 5.29
C SER A 84 -2.68 13.78 5.11
N ALA A 85 -2.92 14.30 3.90
CA ALA A 85 -2.98 15.75 3.67
C ALA A 85 -4.26 16.38 4.27
N VAL A 86 -5.36 15.61 4.36
CA VAL A 86 -6.64 16.06 4.91
C VAL A 86 -6.72 15.80 6.42
N GLU A 87 -6.43 14.58 6.84
CA GLU A 87 -6.46 14.12 8.22
C GLU A 87 -5.19 13.27 8.49
N PRO A 88 -4.08 13.92 8.93
CA PRO A 88 -2.76 13.31 8.97
C PRO A 88 -2.63 12.14 9.95
N PHE A 89 -3.38 12.13 11.05
CA PHE A 89 -3.25 11.07 12.05
C PHE A 89 -3.84 9.75 11.53
N GLY A 90 -5.13 9.74 11.20
CA GLY A 90 -5.83 8.57 10.69
C GLY A 90 -5.35 8.19 9.30
N GLY A 91 -5.02 9.16 8.44
CA GLY A 91 -4.40 8.91 7.14
C GLY A 91 -3.12 8.09 7.26
N ALA A 92 -2.18 8.50 8.11
CA ALA A 92 -0.91 7.80 8.28
C ALA A 92 -1.07 6.46 9.03
N ALA A 93 -1.92 6.43 10.07
CA ALA A 93 -2.20 5.22 10.84
C ALA A 93 -2.82 4.11 9.97
N THR A 94 -3.78 4.46 9.11
CA THR A 94 -4.43 3.49 8.23
C THR A 94 -3.53 3.01 7.09
N GLY A 95 -2.55 3.82 6.68
CA GLY A 95 -1.47 3.36 5.81
C GLY A 95 -0.68 2.22 6.46
N VAL A 96 -0.32 2.34 7.75
CA VAL A 96 0.35 1.25 8.48
C VAL A 96 -0.52 0.00 8.53
N GLY A 97 -1.82 0.16 8.77
CA GLY A 97 -2.78 -0.94 8.74
C GLY A 97 -2.87 -1.63 7.37
N GLY A 98 -2.91 -0.86 6.27
CA GLY A 98 -2.93 -1.36 4.88
C GLY A 98 -1.75 -2.27 4.59
N VAL A 99 -0.54 -1.74 4.68
CA VAL A 99 0.70 -2.48 4.38
C VAL A 99 0.88 -3.72 5.27
N ILE A 100 0.35 -3.71 6.50
CA ILE A 100 0.32 -4.89 7.37
C ILE A 100 -0.59 -5.99 6.80
N ARG A 101 -1.74 -5.64 6.26
CA ARG A 101 -2.66 -6.59 5.65
C ARG A 101 -2.09 -7.22 4.38
N ASP A 102 -1.30 -6.50 3.59
CA ASP A 102 -0.59 -7.06 2.42
C ASP A 102 0.48 -8.08 2.82
N ILE A 103 1.15 -7.84 3.95
CA ILE A 103 2.07 -8.81 4.53
C ILE A 103 1.29 -10.05 5.00
N LEU A 104 0.15 -9.85 5.66
CA LEU A 104 -0.69 -10.95 6.11
C LEU A 104 -1.27 -11.76 4.95
N SER A 105 -1.57 -11.16 3.80
CA SER A 105 -2.18 -11.84 2.64
C SER A 105 -1.34 -13.03 2.12
N THR A 106 -0.02 -12.91 2.18
CA THR A 106 0.94 -14.01 1.89
C THR A 106 1.09 -14.99 3.06
N GLY A 107 0.68 -14.56 4.24
CA GLY A 107 0.68 -15.29 5.49
C GLY A 107 1.85 -14.94 6.41
N THR A 108 2.86 -14.17 6.07
CA THR A 108 3.95 -13.96 7.06
C THR A 108 3.48 -13.11 8.25
N ARG A 109 4.19 -13.21 9.39
CA ARG A 109 3.92 -12.33 10.53
C ARG A 109 4.66 -11.01 10.28
N PRO A 110 4.00 -9.84 10.33
CA PRO A 110 4.68 -8.55 10.34
C PRO A 110 5.65 -8.47 11.53
N ILE A 111 6.89 -8.06 11.29
CA ILE A 111 7.96 -7.93 12.29
C ILE A 111 8.60 -6.55 12.34
N ALA A 112 8.38 -5.70 11.33
CA ALA A 112 8.89 -4.34 11.31
C ALA A 112 8.12 -3.45 10.33
N ILE A 113 8.14 -2.15 10.59
CA ILE A 113 7.60 -1.07 9.76
C ILE A 113 8.74 -0.10 9.42
N LEU A 114 8.67 0.55 8.26
CA LEU A 114 9.48 1.73 7.93
C LEU A 114 8.59 2.85 7.38
N ASP A 115 9.01 4.11 7.52
CA ASP A 115 8.27 5.27 7.04
C ASP A 115 9.10 6.21 6.16
N GLY A 116 8.53 6.67 5.05
CA GLY A 116 9.12 7.66 4.14
C GLY A 116 8.25 8.91 4.12
N LEU A 117 8.73 10.01 4.68
CA LEU A 117 7.89 11.18 4.98
C LEU A 117 8.40 12.44 4.30
N ARG A 118 7.52 13.15 3.56
CA ARG A 118 7.81 14.49 3.01
C ARG A 118 6.72 15.50 3.31
N PHE A 119 7.13 16.68 3.75
CA PHE A 119 6.24 17.78 4.12
C PHE A 119 6.81 19.14 3.71
N GLY A 120 5.99 20.20 3.82
CA GLY A 120 6.44 21.59 3.69
C GLY A 120 7.50 22.00 4.73
N ASP A 121 8.02 23.22 4.61
CA ASP A 121 9.00 23.77 5.56
C ASP A 121 8.42 23.92 6.99
N ILE A 122 8.86 23.05 7.90
CA ILE A 122 8.42 23.06 9.30
C ILE A 122 9.00 24.21 10.15
N GLU A 123 10.02 24.93 9.69
CA GLU A 123 10.55 26.07 10.43
C GLU A 123 9.55 27.23 10.37
N ASN A 124 8.95 27.46 9.21
CA ASN A 124 8.13 28.64 8.94
C ASN A 124 6.64 28.34 8.68
N ASP A 125 6.26 27.08 8.41
CA ASP A 125 4.88 26.69 8.12
C ASP A 125 4.25 25.91 9.29
N THR A 126 3.27 26.53 9.95
CA THR A 126 2.50 25.90 11.04
C THR A 126 1.66 24.72 10.58
N HIS A 127 1.17 24.74 9.34
CA HIS A 127 0.38 23.66 8.78
C HIS A 127 1.29 22.47 8.43
N ALA A 128 2.48 22.71 7.86
CA ALA A 128 3.48 21.64 7.66
C ALA A 128 3.88 20.96 8.98
N ARG A 129 4.08 21.75 10.05
CA ARG A 129 4.30 21.20 11.40
C ARG A 129 3.14 20.35 11.89
N TRP A 130 1.90 20.77 11.63
CA TRP A 130 0.71 20.01 12.00
C TRP A 130 0.61 18.68 11.22
N LEU A 131 0.82 18.70 9.90
CA LEU A 131 0.85 17.49 9.06
C LEU A 131 1.91 16.51 9.57
N PHE A 132 3.16 16.97 9.68
CA PHE A 132 4.29 16.16 10.13
C PHE A 132 4.04 15.55 11.51
N LYS A 133 3.62 16.38 12.48
CA LYS A 133 3.41 15.91 13.85
C LYS A 133 2.37 14.80 13.93
N ASN A 134 1.23 15.01 13.30
CA ASN A 134 0.11 14.08 13.40
C ASN A 134 0.34 12.80 12.57
N ALA A 135 1.02 12.90 11.43
CA ALA A 135 1.41 11.71 10.65
C ALA A 135 2.34 10.79 11.46
N VAL A 136 3.37 11.35 12.10
CA VAL A 136 4.27 10.61 12.99
C VAL A 136 3.51 10.00 14.17
N SER A 137 2.59 10.76 14.79
CA SER A 137 1.75 10.22 15.87
C SER A 137 0.82 9.09 15.40
N GLY A 138 0.25 9.18 14.19
CA GLY A 138 -0.59 8.12 13.62
C GLY A 138 0.17 6.83 13.36
N ILE A 139 1.37 6.94 12.77
CA ILE A 139 2.27 5.79 12.54
C ILE A 139 2.68 5.16 13.88
N ALA A 140 3.08 5.99 14.85
CA ALA A 140 3.46 5.55 16.18
C ALA A 140 2.32 4.80 16.86
N ASP A 141 1.13 5.39 16.93
CA ASP A 141 0.00 4.82 17.65
C ASP A 141 -0.40 3.46 17.05
N TYR A 142 -0.47 3.34 15.72
CA TYR A 142 -0.83 2.07 15.09
C TYR A 142 0.24 0.98 15.31
N GLY A 143 1.51 1.27 15.01
CA GLY A 143 2.62 0.32 15.19
C GLY A 143 2.81 -0.10 16.64
N ASN A 144 2.78 0.85 17.57
CA ASN A 144 2.94 0.60 19.01
C ASN A 144 1.78 -0.24 19.57
N CYS A 145 0.54 0.05 19.19
CA CYS A 145 -0.63 -0.73 19.63
C CYS A 145 -0.54 -2.19 19.16
N LEU A 146 -0.05 -2.42 17.94
CA LEU A 146 0.16 -3.75 17.41
C LEU A 146 1.36 -4.47 18.03
N GLY A 147 2.30 -3.73 18.61
CA GLY A 147 3.58 -4.24 19.03
C GLY A 147 4.43 -4.67 17.83
N ILE A 148 4.43 -3.86 16.77
CA ILE A 148 5.30 -4.03 15.60
C ILE A 148 6.20 -2.79 15.55
N PRO A 149 7.53 -2.96 15.65
CA PRO A 149 8.43 -1.82 15.73
C PRO A 149 8.55 -1.08 14.39
N THR A 150 8.56 0.26 14.43
CA THR A 150 8.91 1.09 13.26
C THR A 150 10.41 1.34 13.29
N ILE A 151 11.17 0.50 12.59
CA ILE A 151 12.61 0.35 12.80
C ILE A 151 13.45 1.38 12.08
N GLY A 152 12.88 2.23 11.23
CA GLY A 152 13.64 3.19 10.46
C GLY A 152 12.76 3.90 9.46
N GLY A 153 13.35 4.90 8.80
CA GLY A 153 12.61 5.74 7.90
C GLY A 153 13.46 6.89 7.40
N GLU A 154 12.82 7.77 6.64
CA GLU A 154 13.37 9.04 6.20
C GLU A 154 12.36 10.17 6.34
N VAL A 155 12.87 11.38 6.56
CA VAL A 155 12.05 12.59 6.65
C VAL A 155 12.76 13.73 5.95
N GLU A 156 12.07 14.36 5.00
CA GLU A 156 12.56 15.56 4.32
C GLU A 156 11.48 16.63 4.18
N PHE A 157 11.91 17.87 4.32
CA PHE A 157 11.10 19.08 4.24
C PHE A 157 11.52 19.91 3.02
N ASP A 158 10.53 20.33 2.22
CA ASP A 158 10.73 21.22 1.07
C ASP A 158 9.45 22.00 0.78
N ASP A 159 9.57 23.25 0.36
CA ASP A 159 8.43 24.12 0.02
C ASP A 159 7.56 23.54 -1.11
N SER A 160 8.10 22.64 -1.96
CA SER A 160 7.31 21.95 -2.98
C SER A 160 6.16 21.11 -2.41
N TYR A 161 6.24 20.72 -1.14
CA TYR A 161 5.22 19.92 -0.45
C TYR A 161 4.27 20.79 0.40
N LYS A 162 4.24 22.11 0.19
CA LYS A 162 3.35 22.99 0.94
C LYS A 162 1.88 22.59 0.77
N GLY A 163 1.19 22.35 1.88
CA GLY A 163 -0.21 21.89 1.90
C GLY A 163 -0.40 20.44 1.41
N TYR A 164 0.69 19.69 1.27
CA TYR A 164 0.68 18.29 0.87
C TYR A 164 1.41 17.43 1.91
N ALA A 165 1.05 16.15 1.97
CA ALA A 165 1.72 15.16 2.80
C ALA A 165 2.09 13.98 1.90
N LEU A 166 3.38 13.65 1.84
CA LEU A 166 3.82 12.38 1.28
C LEU A 166 4.12 11.47 2.47
N VAL A 167 3.32 10.42 2.60
CA VAL A 167 3.39 9.46 3.71
C VAL A 167 3.43 8.07 3.12
N ASP A 168 4.65 7.56 2.97
CA ASP A 168 4.92 6.20 2.56
C ASP A 168 5.18 5.34 3.79
N VAL A 169 4.65 4.13 3.79
CA VAL A 169 4.82 3.17 4.88
C VAL A 169 5.10 1.79 4.29
N ALA A 170 6.17 1.18 4.78
CA ALA A 170 6.58 -0.15 4.40
C ALA A 170 6.43 -1.11 5.59
N ALA A 171 6.09 -2.36 5.31
CA ALA A 171 6.13 -3.42 6.32
C ALA A 171 6.97 -4.60 5.84
N ILE A 172 7.59 -5.26 6.83
CA ILE A 172 8.38 -6.46 6.64
C ILE A 172 7.73 -7.58 7.42
N GLY A 173 7.39 -8.66 6.72
CA GLY A 173 6.93 -9.91 7.29
C GLY A 173 8.02 -10.97 7.34
N PHE A 174 7.91 -11.90 8.28
CA PHE A 174 8.79 -13.06 8.38
C PHE A 174 7.99 -14.33 8.67
N GLY A 175 8.37 -15.44 8.04
CA GLY A 175 7.67 -16.70 8.23
C GLY A 175 8.35 -17.89 7.58
N LYS A 176 7.74 -19.07 7.75
CA LYS A 176 8.22 -20.31 7.11
C LYS A 176 7.74 -20.40 5.68
N LYS A 177 8.62 -20.76 4.75
CA LYS A 177 8.34 -20.93 3.32
C LYS A 177 7.19 -21.90 3.07
N ASN A 178 7.17 -23.02 3.79
CA ASN A 178 6.14 -24.05 3.65
C ASN A 178 4.77 -23.68 4.26
N ARG A 179 4.68 -22.52 4.91
CA ARG A 179 3.44 -21.95 5.46
C ARG A 179 3.00 -20.72 4.68
N LEU A 180 3.58 -20.42 3.52
CA LEU A 180 3.00 -19.39 2.67
C LEU A 180 1.61 -19.80 2.20
N ILE A 181 0.67 -18.87 2.18
CA ILE A 181 -0.67 -19.11 1.63
C ILE A 181 -0.49 -19.24 0.13
N LYS A 182 -0.98 -20.33 -0.47
CA LYS A 182 -0.98 -20.50 -1.92
C LYS A 182 -2.40 -20.38 -2.41
N ASN A 183 -2.71 -19.24 -3.02
CA ASN A 183 -4.07 -18.91 -3.45
C ASN A 183 -4.58 -19.95 -4.46
N HIS A 184 -5.68 -20.61 -4.10
CA HIS A 184 -6.43 -21.52 -4.95
C HIS A 184 -7.90 -21.51 -4.54
N ALA A 185 -8.78 -21.90 -5.45
CA ALA A 185 -10.21 -21.99 -5.17
C ALA A 185 -10.86 -23.08 -6.03
N SER A 186 -11.89 -23.71 -5.47
CA SER A 186 -12.74 -24.68 -6.18
C SER A 186 -14.18 -24.19 -6.26
N LYS A 187 -14.92 -24.65 -7.28
CA LYS A 187 -16.36 -24.36 -7.39
C LYS A 187 -17.09 -24.73 -6.09
N GLY A 188 -17.87 -23.80 -5.56
CA GLY A 188 -18.64 -24.01 -4.33
C GLY A 188 -17.84 -23.79 -3.05
N ASP A 189 -16.56 -23.43 -3.13
CA ASP A 189 -15.85 -22.80 -2.01
C ASP A 189 -16.61 -21.53 -1.60
N LEU A 190 -16.50 -21.22 -0.31
CA LEU A 190 -17.19 -20.13 0.36
C LEU A 190 -16.28 -18.91 0.40
N VAL A 191 -16.86 -17.75 0.13
CA VAL A 191 -16.21 -16.45 0.27
C VAL A 191 -16.62 -15.86 1.61
N VAL A 192 -15.63 -15.55 2.44
CA VAL A 192 -15.79 -15.13 3.83
C VAL A 192 -15.13 -13.78 4.02
N LEU A 193 -15.86 -12.85 4.63
CA LEU A 193 -15.32 -11.58 5.10
C LEU A 193 -15.05 -11.70 6.60
N ILE A 194 -13.83 -11.36 7.03
CA ILE A 194 -13.48 -11.25 8.45
C ILE A 194 -13.02 -9.84 8.80
N GLY A 195 -13.13 -9.48 10.08
CA GLY A 195 -12.56 -8.23 10.61
C GLY A 195 -13.59 -7.14 10.90
N GLY A 196 -13.23 -5.91 10.52
CA GLY A 196 -13.97 -4.68 10.73
C GLY A 196 -15.31 -4.63 10.00
N SER A 197 -16.26 -3.89 10.57
CA SER A 197 -17.60 -3.75 9.99
C SER A 197 -17.65 -2.67 8.91
N THR A 198 -18.30 -2.99 7.79
CA THR A 198 -18.46 -2.08 6.65
C THR A 198 -19.33 -0.86 7.04
N GLY A 199 -18.82 0.34 6.76
CA GLY A 199 -19.48 1.63 6.95
C GLY A 199 -19.24 2.58 5.77
N ARG A 200 -19.61 3.85 5.91
CA ARG A 200 -19.34 4.91 4.91
C ARG A 200 -17.94 5.52 5.03
N ASP A 201 -16.92 4.69 5.24
CA ASP A 201 -15.53 5.13 5.27
C ASP A 201 -14.95 5.14 3.88
N GLY A 202 -14.28 6.23 3.50
CA GLY A 202 -13.52 6.29 2.25
C GLY A 202 -14.34 5.95 1.01
N ILE A 203 -15.66 6.19 1.01
CA ILE A 203 -16.49 5.93 -0.17
C ILE A 203 -16.02 6.88 -1.27
N GLY A 204 -15.29 6.33 -2.23
CA GLY A 204 -14.68 7.13 -3.29
C GLY A 204 -13.21 7.52 -3.03
N GLY A 205 -12.58 6.99 -1.98
CA GLY A 205 -11.24 7.40 -1.53
C GLY A 205 -10.14 7.14 -2.57
N SER A 206 -10.15 5.98 -3.20
CA SER A 206 -9.28 5.64 -4.34
C SER A 206 -9.43 6.60 -5.54
N GLN A 207 -10.64 7.10 -5.82
CA GLN A 207 -10.84 8.14 -6.83
C GLN A 207 -10.36 9.50 -6.35
N PHE A 208 -10.61 9.86 -5.10
CA PHE A 208 -10.09 11.08 -4.51
C PHE A 208 -8.56 11.13 -4.56
N ALA A 209 -7.90 10.01 -4.27
CA ALA A 209 -6.45 9.86 -4.41
C ALA A 209 -5.94 9.92 -5.86
N SER A 210 -6.85 9.87 -6.84
CA SER A 210 -6.57 10.03 -8.27
C SER A 210 -6.89 11.43 -8.80
N ASP A 211 -7.54 12.29 -8.02
CA ASP A 211 -7.94 13.65 -8.39
C ASP A 211 -7.01 14.70 -7.72
N SER A 212 -7.04 15.96 -8.17
CA SER A 212 -6.32 17.05 -7.50
C SER A 212 -6.98 17.41 -6.17
N LEU A 213 -6.18 17.70 -5.13
CA LEU A 213 -6.68 18.17 -3.83
C LEU A 213 -7.38 19.54 -3.96
N GLU A 214 -8.68 19.54 -4.21
CA GLU A 214 -9.53 20.74 -4.18
C GLU A 214 -10.70 20.53 -3.21
N GLY A 215 -10.65 21.20 -2.04
CA GLY A 215 -11.74 21.26 -1.05
C GLY A 215 -11.61 20.35 0.18
N GLU A 216 -12.46 20.58 1.17
CA GLU A 216 -12.58 19.73 2.37
C GLU A 216 -13.58 18.60 2.09
N ASP A 217 -13.11 17.36 1.92
CA ASP A 217 -13.97 16.19 1.77
C ASP A 217 -13.94 15.31 3.03
N ARG A 218 -15.06 15.30 3.76
CA ARG A 218 -15.24 14.48 4.98
C ARG A 218 -15.25 12.98 4.69
N SER A 219 -15.47 12.57 3.44
CA SER A 219 -15.47 11.14 3.06
C SER A 219 -14.08 10.52 3.08
N ALA A 220 -13.01 11.33 3.03
CA ALA A 220 -11.61 10.89 3.09
C ALA A 220 -11.12 10.57 4.52
N ILE A 221 -11.94 10.81 5.55
CA ILE A 221 -11.57 10.52 6.93
C ILE A 221 -11.53 9.00 7.12
N GLN A 222 -10.32 8.48 7.34
CA GLN A 222 -10.06 7.09 7.62
C GLN A 222 -9.98 6.88 9.14
N ILE A 223 -10.68 5.88 9.66
CA ILE A 223 -10.72 5.58 11.10
C ILE A 223 -9.90 4.31 11.36
N PRO A 224 -8.71 4.42 11.99
CA PRO A 224 -7.90 3.26 12.32
C PRO A 224 -8.44 2.49 13.54
N ASP A 225 -8.39 1.15 13.50
CA ASP A 225 -8.58 0.29 14.69
C ASP A 225 -7.46 -0.75 14.82
N PRO A 226 -6.28 -0.36 15.34
CA PRO A 226 -5.16 -1.30 15.49
C PRO A 226 -5.47 -2.45 16.44
N PHE A 227 -6.44 -2.32 17.35
CA PHE A 227 -6.78 -3.42 18.26
C PHE A 227 -7.46 -4.56 17.52
N ILE A 228 -8.37 -4.26 16.58
CA ILE A 228 -8.97 -5.27 15.72
C ILE A 228 -7.91 -5.87 14.77
N GLU A 229 -7.04 -5.05 14.18
CA GLU A 229 -5.95 -5.54 13.32
C GLU A 229 -5.04 -6.54 14.06
N LYS A 230 -4.74 -6.29 15.35
CA LYS A 230 -3.99 -7.25 16.20
C LYS A 230 -4.67 -8.62 16.26
N LEU A 231 -5.99 -8.63 16.43
CA LEU A 231 -6.78 -9.86 16.52
C LEU A 231 -6.88 -10.56 15.16
N ILE A 232 -6.92 -9.79 14.07
CA ILE A 232 -6.89 -10.31 12.69
C ILE A 232 -5.56 -11.00 12.40
N ILE A 233 -4.42 -10.39 12.79
CA ILE A 233 -3.09 -11.02 12.69
C ILE A 233 -3.13 -12.40 13.33
N GLU A 234 -3.52 -12.51 14.61
CA GLU A 234 -3.51 -13.80 15.30
C GLU A 234 -4.51 -14.80 14.68
N THR A 235 -5.69 -14.32 14.27
CA THR A 235 -6.72 -15.14 13.59
C THR A 235 -6.19 -15.76 12.30
N ILE A 236 -5.55 -14.96 11.45
CA ILE A 236 -5.03 -15.40 10.15
C ILE A 236 -3.86 -16.38 10.34
N LEU A 237 -2.93 -16.06 11.23
CA LEU A 237 -1.77 -16.92 11.46
C LEU A 237 -2.22 -18.29 12.00
N GLU A 238 -3.21 -18.35 12.91
CA GLU A 238 -3.78 -19.60 13.41
C GLU A 238 -4.61 -20.32 12.34
N ALA A 239 -5.52 -19.64 11.65
CA ALA A 239 -6.34 -20.22 10.59
C ALA A 239 -5.49 -20.85 9.47
N ARG A 240 -4.38 -20.21 9.12
CA ARG A 240 -3.44 -20.76 8.17
C ARG A 240 -2.69 -21.99 8.69
N ASN A 241 -2.21 -21.95 9.93
CA ASN A 241 -1.52 -23.10 10.55
C ASN A 241 -2.46 -24.33 10.62
N GLU A 242 -3.76 -24.09 10.78
CA GLU A 242 -4.83 -25.10 10.77
C GLU A 242 -5.35 -25.42 9.35
N ASN A 243 -4.68 -24.92 8.30
CA ASN A 243 -5.01 -25.14 6.88
C ASN A 243 -6.45 -24.75 6.48
N CYS A 244 -7.01 -23.73 7.13
CA CYS A 244 -8.39 -23.27 6.91
C CYS A 244 -8.55 -22.30 5.72
N ILE A 245 -7.46 -21.81 5.14
CA ILE A 245 -7.45 -20.79 4.09
C ILE A 245 -7.07 -21.44 2.75
N ASN A 246 -7.92 -21.28 1.73
CA ASN A 246 -7.60 -21.68 0.35
C ASN A 246 -7.03 -20.49 -0.44
N ALA A 247 -7.62 -19.31 -0.28
CA ALA A 247 -7.07 -18.06 -0.79
C ALA A 247 -7.39 -16.90 0.15
N MET A 248 -6.62 -15.83 0.05
CA MET A 248 -6.80 -14.62 0.84
C MET A 248 -6.44 -13.37 0.05
N LYS A 249 -7.10 -12.27 0.37
CA LYS A 249 -6.87 -10.94 -0.18
C LYS A 249 -7.24 -9.90 0.88
N ASP A 250 -6.47 -8.83 0.98
CA ASP A 250 -6.79 -7.67 1.80
C ASP A 250 -7.97 -6.88 1.22
N LEU A 251 -8.50 -5.92 1.98
CA LEU A 251 -9.40 -4.91 1.46
C LEU A 251 -8.79 -3.52 1.72
N GLY A 252 -8.32 -2.88 0.64
CA GLY A 252 -7.86 -1.49 0.61
C GLY A 252 -8.72 -0.63 -0.32
N GLY A 253 -8.07 0.09 -1.24
CA GLY A 253 -8.70 0.97 -2.22
C GLY A 253 -9.78 0.25 -3.05
N GLY A 254 -10.96 0.86 -3.16
CA GLY A 254 -12.15 0.30 -3.83
C GLY A 254 -12.81 -0.89 -3.13
N GLY A 255 -12.30 -1.33 -1.98
CA GLY A 255 -12.97 -2.24 -1.05
C GLY A 255 -13.30 -3.62 -1.63
N LEU A 256 -14.54 -4.08 -1.40
CA LEU A 256 -15.01 -5.38 -1.90
C LEU A 256 -15.02 -5.47 -3.43
N SER A 257 -15.09 -4.34 -4.12
CA SER A 257 -15.09 -4.31 -5.59
C SER A 257 -13.77 -4.84 -6.12
N CYS A 258 -12.65 -4.27 -5.66
CA CYS A 258 -11.29 -4.64 -6.05
C CYS A 258 -10.89 -6.01 -5.51
N ALA A 259 -11.10 -6.26 -4.21
CA ALA A 259 -10.70 -7.53 -3.61
C ALA A 259 -11.34 -8.75 -4.31
N VAL A 260 -12.59 -8.62 -4.75
CA VAL A 260 -13.33 -9.71 -5.40
C VAL A 260 -13.01 -9.82 -6.88
N SER A 261 -12.90 -8.70 -7.61
CA SER A 261 -12.55 -8.70 -9.02
C SER A 261 -11.15 -9.28 -9.24
N GLU A 262 -10.16 -8.85 -8.44
CA GLU A 262 -8.75 -9.25 -8.55
C GLU A 262 -8.54 -10.72 -8.18
N ILE A 263 -9.13 -11.20 -7.09
CA ILE A 263 -8.99 -12.60 -6.70
C ILE A 263 -9.71 -13.53 -7.69
N ALA A 264 -10.83 -13.09 -8.26
CA ALA A 264 -11.55 -13.84 -9.27
C ALA A 264 -10.77 -13.91 -10.59
N GLU A 265 -10.19 -12.79 -11.02
CA GLU A 265 -9.36 -12.69 -12.22
C GLU A 265 -8.09 -13.54 -12.09
N SER A 266 -7.33 -13.37 -11.01
CA SER A 266 -6.02 -14.02 -10.81
C SER A 266 -6.13 -15.55 -10.74
N LEU A 267 -7.23 -16.07 -10.20
CA LEU A 267 -7.53 -17.50 -10.11
C LEU A 267 -8.35 -18.04 -11.30
N GLY A 268 -8.84 -17.17 -12.18
CA GLY A 268 -9.67 -17.58 -13.33
C GLY A 268 -11.02 -18.18 -12.94
N ILE A 269 -11.62 -17.68 -11.86
CA ILE A 269 -12.88 -18.14 -11.26
C ILE A 269 -13.97 -17.06 -11.34
N GLY A 270 -15.22 -17.44 -11.12
CA GLY A 270 -16.30 -16.48 -10.82
C GLY A 270 -16.57 -16.41 -9.33
N ILE A 271 -17.14 -15.30 -8.86
CA ILE A 271 -17.56 -15.13 -7.46
C ILE A 271 -18.97 -14.56 -7.43
N GLU A 272 -19.85 -15.18 -6.63
CA GLU A 272 -21.19 -14.67 -6.35
C GLU A 272 -21.29 -14.24 -4.88
N LEU A 273 -21.55 -12.95 -4.67
CA LEU A 273 -21.75 -12.34 -3.36
C LEU A 273 -23.21 -11.95 -3.14
N ASP A 274 -23.65 -11.98 -1.89
CA ASP A 274 -24.89 -11.34 -1.43
C ASP A 274 -24.55 -10.23 -0.42
N VAL A 275 -24.82 -8.98 -0.80
CA VAL A 275 -24.51 -7.81 0.04
C VAL A 275 -25.25 -7.81 1.37
N ASN A 276 -26.38 -8.53 1.48
CA ASN A 276 -27.10 -8.67 2.75
C ASN A 276 -26.31 -9.47 3.80
N ASN A 277 -25.35 -10.29 3.38
CA ASN A 277 -24.54 -11.11 4.27
C ASN A 277 -23.28 -10.38 4.76
N VAL A 278 -22.96 -9.20 4.21
CA VAL A 278 -21.87 -8.36 4.67
C VAL A 278 -22.25 -7.77 6.03
N HIS A 279 -21.38 -7.92 7.03
CA HIS A 279 -21.61 -7.31 8.33
C HIS A 279 -21.32 -5.81 8.25
N THR A 280 -22.31 -5.02 8.67
CA THR A 280 -22.26 -3.55 8.66
C THR A 280 -22.44 -3.01 10.06
N ARG A 281 -21.86 -1.85 10.34
CA ARG A 281 -22.04 -1.16 11.64
C ARG A 281 -23.16 -0.14 11.66
N GLU A 282 -23.65 0.24 10.48
CA GLU A 282 -24.77 1.15 10.30
C GLU A 282 -25.84 0.54 9.39
N SER A 283 -27.08 0.98 9.60
CA SER A 283 -28.23 0.58 8.80
C SER A 283 -28.37 1.48 7.57
N GLY A 284 -29.02 0.95 6.52
CA GLY A 284 -29.36 1.74 5.33
C GLY A 284 -28.21 1.97 4.35
N LEU A 285 -27.08 1.27 4.49
CA LEU A 285 -26.05 1.23 3.44
C LEU A 285 -26.64 0.69 2.15
N LEU A 286 -26.44 1.44 1.06
CA LEU A 286 -26.80 1.02 -0.27
C LEU A 286 -25.85 -0.08 -0.74
N PRO A 287 -26.31 -1.01 -1.60
CA PRO A 287 -25.44 -2.05 -2.13
C PRO A 287 -24.17 -1.53 -2.82
N ASP A 288 -24.26 -0.41 -3.55
CA ASP A 288 -23.10 0.23 -4.14
C ASP A 288 -22.12 0.78 -3.08
N GLU A 289 -22.63 1.40 -2.01
CA GLU A 289 -21.80 1.86 -0.88
C GLU A 289 -21.07 0.68 -0.19
N ILE A 290 -21.74 -0.46 -0.01
CA ILE A 290 -21.13 -1.68 0.57
C ILE A 290 -19.97 -2.17 -0.30
N MET A 291 -20.13 -2.15 -1.63
CA MET A 291 -19.13 -2.67 -2.56
C MET A 291 -17.89 -1.79 -2.65
N ILE A 292 -18.02 -0.46 -2.54
CA ILE A 292 -16.90 0.49 -2.70
C ILE A 292 -16.41 1.09 -1.38
N SER A 293 -16.99 0.70 -0.25
CA SER A 293 -16.54 1.13 1.07
C SER A 293 -15.10 0.70 1.31
N GLU A 294 -14.27 1.64 1.75
CA GLU A 294 -12.85 1.46 2.08
C GLU A 294 -12.67 1.38 3.61
N SER A 295 -13.68 0.88 4.34
CA SER A 295 -13.56 0.57 5.77
C SER A 295 -12.33 -0.31 6.05
N GLN A 296 -11.66 -0.01 7.16
CA GLN A 296 -10.37 -0.60 7.52
C GLN A 296 -10.51 -1.98 8.19
N GLU A 297 -9.36 -2.64 8.39
CA GLU A 297 -9.22 -3.92 9.10
C GLU A 297 -10.11 -5.05 8.56
N ARG A 298 -10.19 -5.20 7.23
CA ARG A 298 -11.00 -6.26 6.59
C ARG A 298 -10.14 -7.16 5.72
N MET A 299 -10.45 -8.45 5.76
CA MET A 299 -9.79 -9.47 4.94
C MET A 299 -10.81 -10.39 4.27
N LEU A 300 -10.59 -10.67 2.99
CA LEU A 300 -11.37 -11.62 2.19
C LEU A 300 -10.68 -12.99 2.23
N ILE A 301 -11.41 -14.03 2.63
CA ILE A 301 -10.92 -15.40 2.70
C ILE A 301 -11.80 -16.31 1.83
N ILE A 302 -11.17 -17.12 0.98
CA ILE A 302 -11.81 -18.27 0.34
C ILE A 302 -11.49 -19.52 1.15
N THR A 303 -12.52 -20.27 1.53
CA THR A 303 -12.42 -21.54 2.27
C THR A 303 -13.47 -22.54 1.77
N ASN A 304 -13.48 -23.77 2.27
CA ASN A 304 -14.50 -24.76 1.90
C ASN A 304 -15.44 -25.09 3.08
N LYS A 305 -16.53 -25.83 2.78
CA LYS A 305 -17.54 -26.19 3.79
C LYS A 305 -16.98 -27.00 4.96
N GLN A 306 -15.96 -27.82 4.72
CA GLN A 306 -15.32 -28.65 5.73
C GLN A 306 -14.42 -27.83 6.67
N LYS A 307 -13.74 -26.82 6.12
CA LYS A 307 -12.82 -25.93 6.85
C LYS A 307 -13.53 -24.77 7.57
N LEU A 308 -14.69 -24.32 7.07
CA LEU A 308 -15.42 -23.18 7.63
C LEU A 308 -15.74 -23.29 9.14
N PRO A 309 -16.18 -24.43 9.71
CA PRO A 309 -16.45 -24.53 11.14
C PRO A 309 -15.20 -24.23 11.99
N LYS A 310 -14.04 -24.72 11.56
CA LYS A 310 -12.76 -24.46 12.22
C LYS A 310 -12.34 -22.99 12.07
N LEU A 311 -12.49 -22.40 10.88
CA LEU A 311 -12.25 -20.97 10.67
C LEU A 311 -13.12 -20.12 11.61
N ARG A 312 -14.42 -20.41 11.70
CA ARG A 312 -15.35 -19.71 12.61
C ARG A 312 -14.98 -19.89 14.07
N GLN A 313 -14.53 -21.07 14.47
CA GLN A 313 -14.03 -21.32 15.83
C GLN A 313 -12.83 -20.41 16.16
N ILE A 314 -11.88 -20.28 15.23
CA ILE A 314 -10.70 -19.41 15.38
C ILE A 314 -11.12 -17.94 15.44
N CYS A 315 -11.98 -17.49 14.52
CA CYS A 315 -12.51 -16.12 14.55
C CYS A 315 -13.21 -15.82 15.89
N ASN A 316 -14.04 -16.73 16.40
CA ASN A 316 -14.72 -16.58 17.68
C ASN A 316 -13.74 -16.53 18.86
N LYS A 317 -12.67 -17.34 18.85
CA LYS A 317 -11.60 -17.32 19.87
C LYS A 317 -10.97 -15.94 20.01
N PHE A 318 -10.69 -15.29 18.89
CA PHE A 318 -10.10 -13.95 18.86
C PHE A 318 -11.14 -12.82 18.78
N ARG A 319 -12.44 -13.13 18.84
CA ARG A 319 -13.55 -12.16 18.74
C ARG A 319 -13.54 -11.34 17.45
N VAL A 320 -13.07 -11.95 16.36
CA VAL A 320 -13.10 -11.37 15.01
C VAL A 320 -14.42 -11.73 14.34
N THR A 321 -15.13 -10.74 13.81
CA THR A 321 -16.39 -10.97 13.08
C THR A 321 -16.14 -11.80 11.83
N CYS A 322 -17.05 -12.71 11.49
CA CYS A 322 -16.89 -13.65 10.38
C CYS A 322 -18.22 -13.87 9.63
N SER A 323 -18.33 -13.29 8.44
CA SER A 323 -19.50 -13.43 7.56
C SER A 323 -19.19 -14.28 6.34
N THR A 324 -20.02 -15.28 6.04
CA THR A 324 -19.98 -15.93 4.72
C THR A 324 -20.80 -15.08 3.77
N ILE A 325 -20.13 -14.37 2.87
CA ILE A 325 -20.75 -13.36 2.00
C ILE A 325 -21.06 -13.91 0.60
N GLY A 326 -20.50 -15.06 0.23
CA GLY A 326 -20.66 -15.58 -1.12
C GLY A 326 -20.07 -16.96 -1.35
N HIS A 327 -19.95 -17.33 -2.62
CA HIS A 327 -19.36 -18.58 -3.05
C HIS A 327 -18.71 -18.49 -4.44
N VAL A 328 -17.77 -19.38 -4.69
CA VAL A 328 -17.03 -19.50 -5.94
C VAL A 328 -17.85 -20.20 -7.02
N LYS A 329 -17.79 -19.65 -8.24
CA LYS A 329 -18.40 -20.12 -9.49
C LYS A 329 -17.31 -20.45 -10.52
N ASN A 330 -17.68 -21.13 -11.60
CA ASN A 330 -16.77 -21.47 -12.71
C ASN A 330 -17.13 -20.73 -14.01
N ASP A 331 -17.66 -19.52 -13.91
CA ASP A 331 -18.10 -18.72 -15.07
C ASP A 331 -17.23 -17.48 -15.32
N LYS A 332 -16.22 -17.22 -14.48
CA LYS A 332 -15.33 -16.04 -14.56
C LYS A 332 -16.06 -14.71 -14.40
N MET A 333 -17.24 -14.73 -13.79
CA MET A 333 -18.08 -13.55 -13.59
C MET A 333 -18.03 -13.09 -12.13
N MET A 334 -18.08 -11.77 -11.94
CA MET A 334 -18.40 -11.13 -10.67
C MET A 334 -19.91 -10.93 -10.60
N HIS A 335 -20.57 -11.64 -9.69
CA HIS A 335 -21.99 -11.50 -9.40
C HIS A 335 -22.17 -10.80 -8.06
N VAL A 336 -22.85 -9.65 -8.07
CA VAL A 336 -23.26 -8.97 -6.84
C VAL A 336 -24.78 -9.05 -6.75
N LYS A 337 -25.28 -9.69 -5.70
CA LYS A 337 -26.71 -9.86 -5.44
C LYS A 337 -27.14 -9.16 -4.17
N LYS A 338 -28.43 -8.91 -4.07
CA LYS A 338 -29.16 -8.65 -2.83
C LYS A 338 -30.30 -9.66 -2.74
N ALA A 339 -30.11 -10.70 -1.92
CA ALA A 339 -30.94 -11.90 -1.95
C ALA A 339 -31.08 -12.45 -3.38
N LYS A 340 -32.31 -12.50 -3.92
CA LYS A 340 -32.58 -13.04 -5.28
C LYS A 340 -32.29 -12.05 -6.41
N ARG A 341 -32.11 -10.76 -6.12
CA ARG A 341 -31.94 -9.71 -7.14
C ARG A 341 -30.46 -9.57 -7.51
N THR A 342 -30.13 -9.73 -8.78
CA THR A 342 -28.81 -9.37 -9.32
C THR A 342 -28.69 -7.85 -9.47
N LEU A 343 -27.65 -7.30 -8.86
CA LEU A 343 -27.32 -5.87 -8.87
C LEU A 343 -26.16 -5.58 -9.82
N ALA A 344 -25.19 -6.48 -9.92
CA ALA A 344 -24.10 -6.42 -10.89
C ALA A 344 -23.79 -7.81 -11.45
N LEU A 345 -23.49 -7.87 -12.74
CA LEU A 345 -23.00 -9.06 -13.43
C LEU A 345 -22.01 -8.65 -14.52
N LEU A 346 -20.72 -8.71 -14.19
CA LEU A 346 -19.62 -8.31 -15.07
C LEU A 346 -18.57 -9.44 -15.15
N PRO A 347 -17.88 -9.62 -16.29
CA PRO A 347 -16.69 -10.47 -16.31
C PRO A 347 -15.66 -9.95 -15.31
N ALA A 348 -15.11 -10.82 -14.46
CA ALA A 348 -14.15 -10.42 -13.42
C ALA A 348 -12.90 -9.78 -14.04
N GLU A 349 -12.40 -10.36 -15.14
CA GLU A 349 -11.27 -9.82 -15.90
C GLU A 349 -11.56 -8.41 -16.45
N PHE A 350 -12.79 -8.14 -16.90
CA PHE A 350 -13.15 -6.81 -17.41
C PHE A 350 -13.14 -5.75 -16.30
N VAL A 351 -13.53 -6.13 -15.08
CA VAL A 351 -13.42 -5.24 -13.92
C VAL A 351 -11.94 -5.04 -13.61
N ALA A 352 -11.20 -6.10 -13.24
CA ALA A 352 -9.83 -6.02 -12.73
C ALA A 352 -8.77 -5.52 -13.72
N ARG A 353 -9.06 -5.47 -15.02
CA ARG A 353 -8.12 -5.02 -16.05
C ARG A 353 -8.62 -3.77 -16.76
N ALA A 354 -8.48 -2.63 -16.08
CA ALA A 354 -8.74 -1.33 -16.70
C ALA A 354 -7.91 -1.16 -18.01
N PRO A 355 -8.45 -0.44 -19.01
CA PRO A 355 -7.70 -0.11 -20.20
C PRO A 355 -6.42 0.67 -19.88
N LEU A 356 -5.28 0.16 -20.34
CA LEU A 356 -4.00 0.84 -20.15
C LEU A 356 -3.87 2.05 -21.08
N LEU A 357 -3.26 3.11 -20.56
CA LEU A 357 -3.17 4.40 -21.25
C LEU A 357 -1.80 4.60 -21.88
N ASP A 358 -1.78 5.32 -22.99
CA ASP A 358 -0.55 5.86 -23.58
C ASP A 358 -0.48 7.35 -23.38
N ARG A 359 0.26 7.74 -22.33
CA ARG A 359 0.45 9.12 -21.95
C ARG A 359 1.56 9.73 -22.79
N LYS A 360 1.37 10.98 -23.20
CA LYS A 360 2.41 11.76 -23.88
C LYS A 360 3.52 12.08 -22.89
N LYS A 361 4.76 12.20 -23.36
CA LYS A 361 5.90 12.65 -22.56
C LYS A 361 6.72 13.69 -23.28
N THR A 362 7.13 14.73 -22.56
CA THR A 362 7.98 15.82 -23.06
C THR A 362 8.95 16.23 -21.97
N LYS A 363 10.22 16.46 -22.31
CA LYS A 363 11.21 16.91 -21.32
C LYS A 363 10.79 18.23 -20.66
N PRO A 364 10.80 18.34 -19.31
CA PRO A 364 10.37 19.52 -18.60
C PRO A 364 11.13 20.79 -18.97
N LYS A 365 10.43 21.91 -19.06
CA LYS A 365 11.04 23.20 -19.42
C LYS A 365 12.00 23.72 -18.36
N TYR A 366 11.69 23.48 -17.09
CA TYR A 366 12.50 23.98 -15.97
C TYR A 366 13.94 23.42 -16.00
N LEU A 367 14.14 22.19 -16.53
CA LEU A 367 15.46 21.57 -16.64
C LEU A 367 16.43 22.37 -17.54
N PHE A 368 15.92 23.12 -18.52
CA PHE A 368 16.75 24.00 -19.36
C PHE A 368 17.15 25.29 -18.65
N GLN A 369 16.45 25.65 -17.56
CA GLN A 369 16.66 26.90 -16.81
C GLN A 369 17.54 26.70 -15.58
N ILE A 370 17.75 25.45 -15.14
CA ILE A 370 18.66 25.14 -14.03
C ILE A 370 20.07 25.59 -14.39
N LYS A 371 20.54 26.63 -13.69
CA LYS A 371 21.90 27.14 -13.86
C LYS A 371 22.92 26.14 -13.33
N LYS A 372 23.84 25.71 -14.19
CA LYS A 372 25.06 24.97 -13.79
C LYS A 372 26.09 25.92 -13.19
N GLU A 373 25.78 26.58 -12.08
CA GLU A 373 26.75 27.46 -11.40
C GLU A 373 27.70 26.63 -10.51
N ASN A 374 28.86 26.25 -11.06
CA ASN A 374 29.90 25.49 -10.33
C ASN A 374 30.91 26.38 -9.56
N ARG A 375 30.68 27.70 -9.47
CA ARG A 375 31.69 28.62 -8.92
C ARG A 375 31.35 29.04 -7.51
N VAL A 376 32.05 28.46 -6.53
CA VAL A 376 32.11 28.97 -5.17
C VAL A 376 32.89 30.29 -5.17
N LYS A 377 32.19 31.41 -5.39
CA LYS A 377 32.78 32.75 -5.31
C LYS A 377 32.79 33.21 -3.85
N LYS A 378 33.70 32.68 -3.01
CA LYS A 378 34.19 33.29 -1.75
C LYS A 378 35.01 32.30 -0.91
N THR A 379 35.92 32.83 -0.10
CA THR A 379 36.32 32.20 1.16
C THR A 379 35.09 32.06 2.05
N LEU A 380 34.74 30.82 2.38
CA LEU A 380 33.58 30.49 3.18
C LEU A 380 33.98 30.32 4.65
N ASP A 381 33.12 30.77 5.56
CA ASP A 381 33.23 30.45 6.98
C ASP A 381 32.67 29.05 7.21
N TYR A 382 33.54 28.04 7.12
CA TYR A 382 33.14 26.63 7.21
C TYR A 382 32.49 26.29 8.54
N SER A 383 32.90 26.93 9.65
CA SER A 383 32.28 26.72 10.96
C SER A 383 30.80 27.13 10.93
N LYS A 384 30.48 28.31 10.36
CA LYS A 384 29.08 28.73 10.21
C LYS A 384 28.30 27.83 9.26
N ILE A 385 28.92 27.36 8.18
CA ILE A 385 28.26 26.45 7.23
C ILE A 385 27.91 25.12 7.88
N ILE A 386 28.86 24.50 8.59
CA ILE A 386 28.61 23.24 9.29
C ILE A 386 27.50 23.40 10.32
N LEU A 387 27.50 24.47 11.12
CA LEU A 387 26.43 24.74 12.07
C LEU A 387 25.07 24.91 11.37
N LYS A 388 25.03 25.60 10.23
CA LYS A 388 23.80 25.76 9.43
C LYS A 388 23.31 24.43 8.83
N LEU A 389 24.22 23.58 8.37
CA LEU A 389 23.87 22.26 7.85
C LEU A 389 23.33 21.38 8.97
N LEU A 390 24.00 21.32 10.11
CA LEU A 390 23.56 20.52 11.27
C LEU A 390 22.23 21.01 11.87
N SER A 391 21.92 22.31 11.75
CA SER A 391 20.64 22.87 12.19
C SER A 391 19.50 22.68 11.19
N CYS A 392 19.79 22.32 9.92
CA CYS A 392 18.77 22.13 8.90
C CYS A 392 17.91 20.91 9.25
N PRO A 393 16.56 21.03 9.27
CA PRO A 393 15.67 19.90 9.58
C PRO A 393 15.91 18.63 8.75
N ASN A 394 16.36 18.77 7.49
CA ASN A 394 16.65 17.61 6.62
C ASN A 394 17.91 16.84 7.05
N ILE A 395 18.89 17.50 7.69
CA ILE A 395 20.15 16.89 8.15
C ILE A 395 20.13 16.58 9.64
N ALA A 396 19.44 17.41 10.43
CA ALA A 396 19.37 17.30 11.88
C ALA A 396 18.86 15.92 12.34
N SER A 397 19.17 15.60 13.60
CA SER A 397 18.76 14.34 14.23
C SER A 397 17.26 14.11 14.11
N LYS A 398 16.88 12.92 13.62
CA LYS A 398 15.48 12.47 13.57
C LYS A 398 15.04 11.79 14.87
N HIS A 399 15.78 11.96 15.97
CA HIS A 399 15.46 11.38 17.27
C HIS A 399 14.05 11.70 17.74
N TRP A 400 13.55 12.91 17.45
CA TRP A 400 12.19 13.30 17.77
C TRP A 400 11.14 12.36 17.15
N VAL A 401 11.39 11.85 15.95
CA VAL A 401 10.50 10.93 15.23
C VAL A 401 10.59 9.55 15.88
N PHE A 402 11.75 8.91 15.80
CA PHE A 402 11.85 7.51 16.17
C PHE A 402 11.69 7.27 17.67
N GLN A 403 11.93 8.23 18.57
CA GLN A 403 11.63 8.02 20.00
C GLN A 403 10.13 7.81 20.31
N GLN A 404 9.24 8.16 19.37
CA GLN A 404 7.79 7.94 19.51
C GLN A 404 7.38 6.53 19.10
N TYR A 405 8.25 5.83 18.36
CA TYR A 405 8.02 4.47 17.89
C TYR A 405 8.61 3.46 18.88
N ASP A 406 7.97 2.30 19.01
CA ASP A 406 8.61 1.14 19.61
C ASP A 406 9.69 0.58 18.67
N HIS A 407 10.77 0.09 19.27
CA HIS A 407 11.86 -0.58 18.55
C HIS A 407 12.24 -1.93 19.17
N GLU A 408 11.58 -2.33 20.26
CA GLU A 408 12.03 -3.43 21.11
C GLU A 408 11.06 -4.61 21.14
N VAL A 409 9.78 -4.42 20.83
CA VAL A 409 8.79 -5.49 20.85
C VAL A 409 9.22 -6.61 19.89
N GLY A 410 9.15 -7.85 20.41
CA GLY A 410 9.65 -9.05 19.73
C GLY A 410 11.14 -9.34 19.95
N ILE A 411 11.93 -8.39 20.48
CA ILE A 411 13.35 -8.54 20.83
C ILE A 411 14.15 -9.06 19.61
N ARG A 412 13.85 -8.46 18.45
CA ARG A 412 14.49 -8.75 17.16
C ARG A 412 15.48 -7.67 16.75
N THR A 413 15.21 -6.41 17.07
CA THR A 413 16.04 -5.27 16.64
C THR A 413 17.40 -5.28 17.34
N VAL A 414 18.47 -5.40 16.55
CA VAL A 414 19.86 -5.41 17.00
C VAL A 414 20.49 -4.05 16.76
N VAL A 415 20.33 -3.51 15.55
CA VAL A 415 20.67 -2.12 15.23
C VAL A 415 19.36 -1.35 15.14
N LYS A 416 19.19 -0.41 16.07
CA LYS A 416 18.01 0.46 16.20
C LYS A 416 18.06 1.60 15.16
N PRO A 417 16.95 2.31 14.91
CA PRO A 417 16.97 3.50 14.07
C PRO A 417 17.93 4.59 14.58
N GLY A 418 18.33 5.46 13.65
CA GLY A 418 19.33 6.52 13.88
C GLY A 418 20.71 6.22 13.28
N PHE A 419 20.87 5.07 12.63
CA PHE A 419 22.06 4.68 11.86
C PHE A 419 21.73 4.50 10.37
N ASP A 420 22.70 4.08 9.57
CA ASP A 420 22.57 3.91 8.12
C ASP A 420 21.43 2.96 7.75
N ALA A 421 21.31 1.81 8.42
CA ALA A 421 20.19 0.89 8.28
C ALA A 421 19.92 0.12 9.59
N SER A 422 18.71 -0.40 9.72
CA SER A 422 18.31 -1.18 10.90
C SER A 422 18.46 -2.66 10.66
N VAL A 423 18.85 -3.40 11.70
CA VAL A 423 19.19 -4.83 11.61
C VAL A 423 18.32 -5.64 12.57
N LEU A 424 17.61 -6.63 12.04
CA LEU A 424 16.76 -7.55 12.78
C LEU A 424 17.39 -8.94 12.86
N ARG A 425 17.30 -9.59 14.03
CA ARG A 425 17.59 -11.01 14.19
C ARG A 425 16.40 -11.86 13.74
N LEU A 426 16.68 -12.86 12.91
CA LEU A 426 15.72 -13.84 12.42
C LEU A 426 15.84 -15.17 13.18
N ASP A 427 14.75 -15.94 13.21
CA ASP A 427 14.68 -17.19 13.99
C ASP A 427 15.55 -18.31 13.39
N ASN A 428 16.03 -18.14 12.16
CA ASN A 428 16.96 -19.06 11.50
C ASN A 428 18.44 -18.76 11.82
N GLY A 429 18.70 -17.87 12.78
CA GLY A 429 20.05 -17.47 13.19
C GLY A 429 20.73 -16.45 12.27
N LYS A 430 20.03 -15.96 11.22
CA LYS A 430 20.52 -14.88 10.36
C LYS A 430 20.07 -13.51 10.86
N PHE A 431 20.58 -12.47 10.21
CA PHE A 431 20.17 -11.09 10.40
C PHE A 431 19.64 -10.52 9.09
N LEU A 432 18.65 -9.63 9.18
CA LEU A 432 18.07 -8.89 8.07
C LEU A 432 18.37 -7.41 8.27
N SER A 433 19.07 -6.80 7.31
CA SER A 433 19.23 -5.34 7.25
C SER A 433 18.17 -4.75 6.32
N ALA A 434 17.56 -3.64 6.74
CA ALA A 434 16.52 -2.95 5.97
C ALA A 434 16.66 -1.44 6.05
N LYS A 435 16.32 -0.77 4.94
CA LYS A 435 16.35 0.68 4.80
C LYS A 435 15.35 1.12 3.72
N ILE A 436 14.85 2.34 3.87
CA ILE A 436 14.08 3.11 2.89
C ILE A 436 14.85 4.42 2.64
N ASP A 437 15.02 4.81 1.38
CA ASP A 437 15.70 6.04 0.98
C ASP A 437 15.07 6.63 -0.28
N GLY A 438 15.07 7.96 -0.37
CA GLY A 438 14.61 8.73 -1.51
C GLY A 438 15.22 10.13 -1.54
N ASN A 439 15.55 10.64 -2.73
CA ASN A 439 16.17 11.96 -2.89
C ASN A 439 15.42 12.80 -3.93
N PRO A 440 14.41 13.59 -3.52
CA PRO A 440 13.55 14.33 -4.42
C PRO A 440 14.32 15.44 -5.14
N LYS A 441 15.34 16.02 -4.49
CA LYS A 441 16.16 17.08 -5.06
C LYS A 441 17.00 16.55 -6.21
N HIS A 442 17.62 15.38 -6.05
CA HIS A 442 18.36 14.74 -7.13
C HIS A 442 17.42 14.35 -8.28
N CYS A 443 16.27 13.74 -7.95
CA CYS A 443 15.25 13.39 -8.96
C CYS A 443 14.68 14.62 -9.69
N TYR A 444 14.55 15.76 -9.01
CA TYR A 444 14.13 17.02 -9.62
C TYR A 444 15.18 17.57 -10.59
N LEU A 445 16.48 17.47 -10.26
CA LEU A 445 17.55 17.96 -11.12
C LEU A 445 17.82 17.04 -12.32
N ASP A 446 17.77 15.73 -12.10
CA ASP A 446 17.91 14.70 -13.12
C ASP A 446 17.16 13.43 -12.67
N PRO A 447 15.95 13.16 -13.19
CA PRO A 447 15.11 12.06 -12.71
C PRO A 447 15.76 10.68 -12.89
N ARG A 448 16.59 10.50 -13.93
CA ARG A 448 17.25 9.21 -14.19
C ARG A 448 18.39 9.00 -13.21
N GLN A 449 19.30 9.97 -13.11
CA GLN A 449 20.43 9.89 -12.18
C GLN A 449 19.98 9.95 -10.72
N GLY A 450 18.91 10.67 -10.42
CA GLY A 450 18.28 10.71 -9.10
C GLY A 450 17.78 9.32 -8.69
N ALA A 451 17.04 8.63 -9.55
CA ALA A 451 16.55 7.28 -9.28
C ALA A 451 17.70 6.26 -9.07
N ILE A 452 18.75 6.32 -9.89
CA ILE A 452 19.98 5.53 -9.68
C ILE A 452 20.59 5.85 -8.32
N GLY A 453 20.69 7.14 -7.97
CA GLY A 453 21.22 7.59 -6.69
C GLY A 453 20.43 7.08 -5.48
N CYS A 454 19.09 7.10 -5.54
CA CYS A 454 18.23 6.54 -4.49
C CYS A 454 18.49 5.03 -4.31
N PHE A 455 18.58 4.28 -5.41
CA PHE A 455 18.88 2.85 -5.35
C PHE A 455 20.28 2.58 -4.76
N GLU A 456 21.28 3.33 -5.19
CA GLU A 456 22.64 3.22 -4.67
C GLU A 456 22.73 3.58 -3.19
N GLU A 457 22.00 4.60 -2.73
CA GLU A 457 21.94 5.02 -1.33
C GLU A 457 21.35 3.92 -0.45
N ALA A 458 20.19 3.37 -0.83
CA ALA A 458 19.56 2.24 -0.13
C ALA A 458 20.48 1.02 -0.07
N CYS A 459 21.13 0.67 -1.17
CA CYS A 459 22.09 -0.43 -1.20
C CYS A 459 23.29 -0.15 -0.28
N ARG A 460 23.85 1.06 -0.32
CA ARG A 460 25.02 1.44 0.46
C ARG A 460 24.72 1.42 1.95
N ASN A 461 23.57 1.93 2.36
CA ASN A 461 23.11 1.90 3.74
C ASN A 461 23.00 0.47 4.28
N VAL A 462 22.44 -0.44 3.49
CA VAL A 462 22.39 -1.88 3.84
C VAL A 462 23.80 -2.48 3.91
N VAL A 463 24.68 -2.20 2.94
CA VAL A 463 26.05 -2.71 2.91
C VAL A 463 26.89 -2.21 4.10
N CYS A 464 26.68 -0.98 4.57
CA CYS A 464 27.36 -0.41 5.75
C CYS A 464 27.12 -1.21 7.03
N THR A 465 26.05 -2.01 7.10
CA THR A 465 25.80 -2.93 8.23
C THR A 465 26.51 -4.29 8.10
N GLY A 466 27.22 -4.52 6.99
CA GLY A 466 27.85 -5.80 6.63
C GLY A 466 26.91 -6.79 5.94
N ALA A 467 25.69 -6.38 5.57
CA ALA A 467 24.73 -7.20 4.85
C ALA A 467 24.93 -7.12 3.32
N ASN A 468 24.50 -8.17 2.62
CA ASN A 468 24.40 -8.15 1.15
C ASN A 468 22.95 -7.81 0.77
N PRO A 469 22.70 -6.81 -0.10
CA PRO A 469 21.38 -6.56 -0.64
C PRO A 469 20.84 -7.78 -1.39
N ILE A 470 19.62 -8.22 -1.06
CA ILE A 470 18.97 -9.43 -1.63
C ILE A 470 17.69 -9.13 -2.41
N GLY A 471 17.20 -7.89 -2.36
CA GLY A 471 16.00 -7.44 -3.02
C GLY A 471 15.73 -5.97 -2.71
N MET A 472 14.90 -5.34 -3.55
CA MET A 472 14.40 -3.99 -3.41
C MET A 472 12.90 -4.01 -3.67
N VAL A 473 12.17 -3.13 -3.00
CA VAL A 473 10.81 -2.75 -3.41
C VAL A 473 10.87 -1.26 -3.73
N ASP A 474 10.49 -0.90 -4.96
CA ASP A 474 10.36 0.49 -5.37
C ASP A 474 8.98 1.05 -5.02
N HIS A 475 8.93 2.35 -4.76
CA HIS A 475 7.69 3.08 -4.56
C HIS A 475 7.75 4.42 -5.29
N LEU A 476 6.96 4.55 -6.35
CA LEU A 476 7.09 5.61 -7.34
C LEU A 476 6.08 6.74 -7.09
N GLN A 477 6.55 7.84 -6.51
CA GLN A 477 5.73 9.01 -6.15
C GLN A 477 5.88 10.14 -7.18
N PHE A 478 4.87 10.33 -8.03
CA PHE A 478 4.85 11.33 -9.09
C PHE A 478 3.52 12.10 -9.10
N GLY A 479 3.54 13.32 -9.64
CA GLY A 479 2.32 14.09 -9.84
C GLY A 479 1.44 13.56 -10.97
N ASN A 480 0.51 14.39 -11.44
CA ASN A 480 -0.48 13.99 -12.43
C ASN A 480 0.15 13.45 -13.75
N PRO A 481 -0.09 12.18 -14.13
CA PRO A 481 0.46 11.58 -15.35
C PRO A 481 -0.15 12.12 -16.66
N GLU A 482 -1.19 12.95 -16.59
CA GLU A 482 -1.72 13.67 -17.75
C GLU A 482 -0.80 14.81 -18.20
N ASP A 483 0.03 15.34 -17.31
CA ASP A 483 1.07 16.30 -17.65
C ASP A 483 2.25 15.58 -18.35
N PRO A 484 2.54 15.91 -19.63
CA PRO A 484 3.63 15.28 -20.34
C PRO A 484 5.01 15.52 -19.71
N GLU A 485 5.21 16.61 -18.98
CA GLU A 485 6.47 16.90 -18.29
C GLU A 485 6.66 15.96 -17.09
N ILE A 486 5.61 15.72 -16.31
CA ILE A 486 5.62 14.77 -15.18
C ILE A 486 5.74 13.32 -15.68
N PHE A 487 5.00 12.96 -16.72
CA PHE A 487 5.10 11.59 -17.25
C PHE A 487 6.49 11.32 -17.86
N TRP A 488 7.17 12.35 -18.37
CA TRP A 488 8.57 12.22 -18.79
C TRP A 488 9.50 11.94 -17.60
N THR A 489 9.37 12.65 -16.48
CA THR A 489 10.22 12.38 -15.30
C THR A 489 9.99 10.98 -14.75
N PHE A 490 8.74 10.52 -14.68
CA PHE A 490 8.40 9.14 -14.32
C PHE A 490 9.13 8.12 -15.19
N MET A 491 9.08 8.29 -16.52
CA MET A 491 9.74 7.38 -17.46
C MET A 491 11.26 7.39 -17.31
N GLU A 492 11.88 8.55 -17.12
CA GLU A 492 13.33 8.65 -16.95
C GLU A 492 13.80 8.03 -15.63
N SER A 493 13.03 8.21 -14.54
CA SER A 493 13.32 7.54 -13.26
C SER A 493 13.19 6.02 -13.37
N LEU A 494 12.17 5.53 -14.09
CA LEU A 494 12.01 4.11 -14.36
C LEU A 494 13.20 3.56 -15.16
N GLU A 495 13.62 4.25 -16.22
CA GLU A 495 14.80 3.89 -17.02
C GLU A 495 16.12 3.95 -16.22
N GLY A 496 16.16 4.66 -15.08
CA GLY A 496 17.30 4.64 -14.17
C GLY A 496 17.38 3.36 -13.32
N LEU A 497 16.25 2.69 -13.09
CA LEU A 497 16.15 1.48 -12.26
C LEU A 497 16.26 0.17 -13.05
N THR A 498 16.40 0.26 -14.37
CA THR A 498 16.51 -0.87 -15.32
C THR A 498 17.94 -1.04 -15.80
#